data_AF-A0A2K3KT14-F1
#
_entry.id   AF-A0A2K3KT14-F1
#
_cell.length_a   1.000
_cell.length_b   1.000
_cell.length_c   1.000
_cell.angle_alpha   90.00
_cell.angle_beta   90.00
_cell.angle_gamma   90.00
#
_symmetry.space_group_name_H-M   'P 1'
#
loop_
_entity.id
_entity.type
_entity.pdbx_description
1 polymer ?
#
loop_
_entity_poly.entity_id
_entity_poly.type
_entity_poly.pdbx_seq_one_letter_code
_entity_poly.pdbx_strand_id
1 'polypeptide(L)' 'MLMENRLRSKEYWSLIENGVIVAPANATAEQQAAANASKLTDLKVKNYLFQSIDRSILETILNRETARDIWNAMSEILAH' A
#
# COMPACT_ATOMS: atom_id res chain seq x y z
N MET A 1 10.00 10.23 -2.03
CA MET A 1 9.83 9.71 -0.64
C MET A 1 10.27 8.25 -0.56
N LEU A 2 10.75 7.74 0.59
CA LEU A 2 11.24 6.35 0.72
C LEU A 2 10.17 5.32 0.30
N MET A 3 8.93 5.54 0.70
CA MET A 3 7.81 4.67 0.36
C MET A 3 7.49 4.66 -1.15
N GLU A 4 7.52 5.84 -1.76
CA GLU A 4 7.38 5.98 -3.22
C GLU A 4 8.50 5.26 -3.97
N ASN A 5 9.76 5.40 -3.53
CA ASN A 5 10.89 4.69 -4.15
C ASN A 5 10.77 3.17 -4.02
N ARG A 6 10.32 2.69 -2.85
CA ARG A 6 10.06 1.26 -2.61
C ARG A 6 8.95 0.71 -3.51
N LEU A 7 7.85 1.46 -3.69
CA LEU A 7 6.74 1.09 -4.59
C LEU A 7 7.14 1.12 -6.07
N ARG A 8 7.94 2.11 -6.48
CA ARG A 8 8.50 2.20 -7.84
C ARG A 8 9.49 1.05 -8.12
N SER A 9 10.32 0.66 -7.15
CA SER A 9 11.22 -0.50 -7.26
C SER A 9 10.50 -1.84 -7.41
N LYS A 10 9.21 -1.90 -7.04
CA LYS A 10 8.35 -3.10 -7.17
C LYS A 10 7.36 -3.00 -8.33
N GLU A 11 7.48 -1.97 -9.17
CA GLU A 11 6.59 -1.69 -10.31
C GLU A 11 5.11 -1.50 -9.91
N TYR A 12 4.84 -1.22 -8.64
CA TYR A 12 3.48 -1.02 -8.11
C TYR A 12 2.95 0.41 -8.30
N TRP A 13 3.83 1.35 -8.68
CA TRP A 13 3.48 2.75 -8.81
C TRP A 13 2.36 3.02 -9.82
N SER A 14 2.32 2.26 -10.92
CA SER A 14 1.32 2.41 -11.98
C SER A 14 -0.11 2.21 -11.50
N LEU A 15 -0.34 1.39 -10.47
CA LEU A 15 -1.66 1.16 -9.85
C LEU A 15 -2.08 2.30 -8.93
N ILE A 16 -1.12 3.00 -8.32
CA ILE A 16 -1.39 4.17 -7.48
C ILE A 16 -1.67 5.39 -8.35
N GLU A 17 -0.94 5.54 -9.45
CA GLU A 17 -1.06 6.66 -10.37
C GLU A 17 -2.29 6.55 -11.29
N ASN A 18 -2.53 5.37 -11.87
CA ASN A 18 -3.60 5.17 -12.85
C ASN A 18 -4.87 4.53 -12.24
N GLY A 19 -4.80 4.07 -10.99
CA GLY A 19 -5.89 3.40 -10.30
C GLY A 19 -6.12 1.95 -10.72
N VAL A 20 -7.14 1.34 -10.13
CA VAL A 20 -7.54 -0.05 -10.41
C VAL A 20 -8.47 -0.08 -11.61
N ILE A 21 -8.21 -0.99 -12.55
CA ILE A 21 -9.08 -1.23 -13.70
C ILE A 21 -10.37 -1.90 -13.20
N VAL A 22 -11.50 -1.25 -13.45
CA VAL A 22 -12.83 -1.77 -13.13
C VAL A 22 -13.51 -2.24 -14.41
N ALA A 23 -14.04 -3.46 -14.40
CA ALA A 23 -14.81 -3.99 -15.52
C ALA A 23 -16.15 -3.24 -15.65
N PRO A 24 -16.54 -2.79 -16.85
CA PRO A 24 -17.87 -2.23 -17.09
C PRO A 24 -18.96 -3.30 -16.97
N ALA A 25 -20.23 -2.89 -16.79
CA ALA A 25 -21.34 -3.82 -16.55
C ALA A 25 -21.58 -4.86 -17.66
N ASN A 26 -21.18 -4.55 -18.91
CA ASN A 26 -21.25 -5.45 -20.08
C ASN A 26 -19.85 -5.89 -20.54
N ALA A 27 -18.92 -6.11 -19.61
CA ALA A 27 -17.54 -6.44 -19.93
C ALA A 27 -17.40 -7.75 -20.72
N THR A 28 -16.52 -7.75 -21.72
CA THR A 28 -16.08 -8.98 -22.38
C THR A 28 -15.22 -9.83 -21.43
N ALA A 29 -15.05 -11.12 -21.74
CA ALA A 29 -14.22 -12.01 -20.92
C ALA A 29 -12.78 -11.48 -20.73
N GLU A 30 -12.23 -10.83 -21.75
CA GLU A 30 -10.91 -10.18 -21.71
C GLU A 30 -10.88 -8.97 -20.78
N GLN A 31 -11.91 -8.12 -20.81
CA GLN A 31 -12.04 -6.98 -19.91
C GLN A 31 -12.23 -7.42 -18.45
N GLN A 32 -12.97 -8.52 -18.24
CA GLN A 32 -13.14 -9.11 -16.91
C GLN A 32 -11.82 -9.69 -16.38
N ALA A 33 -11.04 -10.36 -17.23
CA ALA A 33 -9.73 -10.88 -16.86
C ALA A 33 -8.75 -9.74 -16.50
N ALA A 34 -8.74 -8.66 -17.27
CA ALA A 34 -7.92 -7.47 -16.99
C ALA A 34 -8.29 -6.80 -15.66
N ALA A 35 -9.59 -6.65 -15.38
CA ALA A 35 -10.07 -6.11 -14.11
C ALA A 35 -9.71 -7.02 -12.92
N ASN A 36 -9.82 -8.34 -13.07
CA ASN A 36 -9.44 -9.29 -12.03
C ASN A 36 -7.93 -9.28 -11.76
N ALA A 37 -7.10 -9.18 -12.81
CA ALA A 37 -5.65 -9.07 -12.68
C ALA A 37 -5.23 -7.75 -11.99
N SER A 38 -5.88 -6.64 -12.36
CA SER A 38 -5.68 -5.34 -11.72
C SER A 38 -6.06 -5.40 -10.24
N LYS A 39 -7.22 -5.99 -9.91
CA LYS A 39 -7.69 -6.18 -8.53
C LYS A 39 -6.77 -7.07 -7.70
N LEU A 40 -6.26 -8.16 -8.28
CA LEU A 40 -5.29 -9.02 -7.59
C LEU A 40 -4.00 -8.27 -7.27
N THR A 41 -3.55 -7.41 -8.18
CA THR A 41 -2.33 -6.63 -7.99
C THR A 41 -2.56 -5.52 -6.96
N ASP A 42 -3.72 -4.86 -6.97
CA ASP A 42 -4.15 -3.93 -5.89
C ASP A 42 -4.12 -4.59 -4.51
N LEU A 43 -4.62 -5.83 -4.39
CA LEU A 43 -4.55 -6.57 -3.12
C LEU A 43 -3.11 -6.86 -2.68
N LYS A 44 -2.19 -7.15 -3.61
CA LYS A 44 -0.77 -7.33 -3.30
C LYS A 44 -0.13 -6.02 -2.84
N VAL A 45 -0.44 -4.90 -3.50
CA VAL A 45 0.03 -3.57 -3.09
C VAL A 45 -0.48 -3.23 -1.70
N LYS A 46 -1.78 -3.43 -1.43
CA LYS A 46 -2.36 -3.25 -0.09
C LYS A 46 -1.65 -4.10 0.94
N ASN A 47 -1.44 -5.38 0.68
CA ASN A 47 -0.71 -6.27 1.58
C ASN A 47 0.72 -5.76 1.83
N TYR A 48 1.42 -5.33 0.79
CA TYR A 48 2.75 -4.73 0.90
C TYR A 48 2.75 -3.44 1.73
N LEU A 49 1.76 -2.56 1.53
CA LEU A 49 1.59 -1.34 2.33
C LEU A 49 1.31 -1.69 3.79
N PHE A 50 0.45 -2.68 4.06
CA PHE A 50 0.16 -3.15 5.43
C PHE A 50 1.35 -3.84 6.09
N GLN A 51 2.23 -4.51 5.32
CA GLN A 51 3.49 -5.02 5.84
C GLN A 51 4.50 -3.90 6.09
N SER A 52 4.48 -2.85 5.26
CA SER A 52 5.37 -1.70 5.36
C SER A 52 4.98 -0.76 6.49
N ILE A 53 3.68 -0.67 6.82
CA ILE A 53 3.20 -0.21 8.12
C ILE A 53 3.46 -1.35 9.09
N ASP A 54 4.72 -1.46 9.47
CA ASP A 54 5.26 -2.60 10.20
C ASP A 54 4.45 -2.86 11.48
N ARG A 55 4.40 -4.13 11.91
CA ARG A 55 3.91 -4.50 13.24
C ARG A 55 4.58 -3.65 14.31
N SER A 56 5.84 -3.25 14.09
CA SER A 56 6.58 -2.32 14.93
C SER A 56 5.94 -0.94 15.04
N ILE A 57 5.36 -0.37 13.98
CA ILE A 57 4.61 0.91 14.02
C ILE A 57 3.31 0.72 14.80
N LEU A 58 2.59 -0.38 14.57
CA LEU A 58 1.35 -0.68 15.28
C LEU A 58 1.60 -0.89 16.79
N GLU A 59 2.65 -1.66 17.15
CA GLU A 59 3.08 -1.87 18.53
C GLU A 59 3.60 -0.56 19.16
N THR A 60 4.26 0.30 18.39
CA THR A 60 4.68 1.63 18.84
C THR A 60 3.47 2.52 19.15
N ILE A 61 2.44 2.51 18.30
CA ILE A 61 1.19 3.24 18.55
C ILE A 61 0.52 2.72 19.83
N LEU A 62 0.51 1.40 20.06
CA LEU A 62 -0.11 0.79 21.23
C LEU A 62 0.69 0.99 22.53
N ASN A 63 2.02 1.10 22.44
CA ASN A 63 2.93 1.22 23.59
C ASN A 63 3.29 2.68 23.96
N ARG A 64 2.61 3.68 23.39
CA ARG A 64 2.90 5.10 23.63
C ARG A 64 1.63 5.82 24.06
N GLU A 65 1.74 6.65 25.09
CA GLU A 65 0.59 7.31 25.72
C GLU A 65 0.13 8.57 24.97
N THR A 66 1.05 9.26 24.28
CA THR A 66 0.73 10.54 23.61
C THR A 66 0.95 10.47 22.10
N ALA A 67 0.14 11.23 21.37
CA ALA A 67 0.27 11.37 19.92
C ALA A 67 1.65 11.92 19.49
N ARG A 68 2.32 12.72 20.35
CA ARG A 68 3.66 13.25 20.06
C ARG A 68 4.73 12.16 20.15
N ASP A 69 4.63 11.25 21.12
CA ASP A 69 5.60 10.16 21.27
C ASP A 69 5.45 9.13 20.15
N ILE A 70 4.21 8.87 19.73
CA ILE A 70 3.90 8.05 18.55
C ILE A 70 4.56 8.65 17.31
N TRP A 71 4.35 9.95 17.06
CA TRP A 71 4.91 10.64 15.90
C TRP A 71 6.44 10.59 15.85
N ASN A 72 7.10 10.84 16.98
CA ASN A 72 8.56 10.82 17.06
C ASN A 72 9.11 9.42 16.76
N ALA A 73 8.53 8.38 17.38
CA ALA A 73 8.96 7.01 17.16
C ALA A 73 8.67 6.52 15.73
N MET A 74 7.53 6.90 15.14
CA MET A 74 7.25 6.61 13.72
C MET A 74 8.24 7.30 12.79
N SER A 75 8.60 8.55 13.09
CA SER A 75 9.58 9.31 12.29
C SER A 75 10.97 8.67 12.32
N GLU A 76 11.38 8.12 13.47
CA GLU A 76 12.64 7.37 13.60
C GLU A 76 12.62 6.04 12.84
N ILE A 77 11.54 5.25 12.97
CA ILE A 77 11.40 3.96 12.27
C ILE A 77 11.39 4.15 10.74
N LEU A 78 10.75 5.21 10.26
CA LEU A 78 10.64 5.51 8.83
C LEU A 78 11.88 6.19 8.24
N ALA A 79 12.83 6.64 9.08
CA ALA A 79 14.09 7.25 8.67
C ALA A 79 15.21 6.24 8.38
N HIS A 80 15.00 4.95 8.70
CA HIS A 80 15.92 3.83 8.45
C HIS A 80 15.38 2.87 7.37
#